data_AF-A0A2S2R446-F1
#
_entry.id   AF-A0A2S2R446-F1
#
_cell.length_a   1.000
_cell.length_b   1.000
_cell.length_c   1.000
_cell.angle_alpha   90.00
_cell.angle_beta   90.00
_cell.angle_gamma   90.00
#
_symmetry.space_group_name_H-M   'P 1'
#
loop_
_entity.id
_entity.type
_entity.pdbx_description
1 polymer ?
#
loop_
_entity_poly.entity_id
_entity_poly.type
_entity_poly.pdbx_seq_one_letter_code
_entity_poly.pdbx_strand_id
1 'polypeptide(L)'
;MFIVGTTFCTVGREVIVAKQCIKYLGLNIDSKLKFTIHAKQTAVKANKVVQKISHILPNIILGNPKKRKLIGNVATSILLYGAPNWANSMSKTGIKEHHKVTRKTNLRVISAYSTTSADAAQVLSDTPPIDLMATERKDMYLLKATVGTVETRREIKEKTM
;
A
#
# COMPACT_ATOMS: atom_id res chain seq x y z
N MET A 1 26.54 -2.02 29.07
CA MET A 1 26.90 -1.81 27.66
C MET A 1 26.71 -3.15 26.94
N PHE A 2 25.51 -3.39 26.38
CA PHE A 2 25.18 -4.71 25.79
C PHE A 2 25.72 -4.77 24.36
N ILE A 3 26.71 -5.62 24.15
CA ILE A 3 27.21 -6.03 22.84
C ILE A 3 26.05 -6.77 22.17
N VAL A 4 25.41 -6.15 21.17
CA VAL A 4 24.37 -6.79 20.37
C VAL A 4 25.09 -7.82 19.50
N GLY A 5 25.16 -9.05 19.99
CA GLY A 5 25.70 -10.19 19.25
C GLY A 5 24.96 -10.33 17.93
N THR A 6 25.67 -10.11 16.83
CA THR A 6 25.16 -10.39 15.49
C THR A 6 25.06 -11.91 15.40
N THR A 7 23.86 -12.46 15.52
CA THR A 7 23.67 -13.90 15.41
C THR A 7 23.86 -14.31 13.95
N PHE A 8 24.79 -15.22 13.72
CA PHE A 8 25.07 -15.79 12.40
C PHE A 8 24.37 -17.15 12.34
N CYS A 9 23.55 -17.37 11.31
CA CYS A 9 22.96 -18.66 11.03
C CYS A 9 23.55 -19.22 9.74
N THR A 10 24.20 -20.37 9.82
CA THR A 10 24.75 -21.10 8.67
C THR A 10 23.65 -21.93 8.04
N VAL A 11 23.31 -21.65 6.78
CA VAL A 11 22.42 -22.48 5.97
C VAL A 11 23.26 -23.04 4.82
N GLY A 12 23.60 -24.33 4.89
CA GLY A 12 24.52 -24.96 3.95
C GLY A 12 25.95 -24.39 4.09
N ARG A 13 26.47 -23.76 3.03
CA ARG A 13 27.81 -23.14 2.98
C ARG A 13 27.80 -21.63 3.18
N GLU A 14 26.63 -21.01 3.30
CA GLU A 14 26.52 -19.56 3.43
C GLU A 14 26.21 -19.14 4.87
N VAL A 15 26.93 -18.13 5.34
CA VAL A 15 26.71 -17.50 6.65
C VAL A 15 25.73 -16.36 6.46
N ILE A 16 24.49 -16.56 6.92
CA ILE A 16 23.46 -15.53 6.89
C ILE A 16 23.56 -14.71 8.17
N VAL A 17 23.78 -13.40 8.02
CA VAL A 17 23.72 -12.45 9.14
C VAL A 17 22.25 -12.21 9.49
N ALA A 18 21.85 -12.51 10.73
CA ALA A 18 20.49 -12.25 11.18
C ALA A 18 20.19 -10.74 11.10
N LYS A 19 19.35 -10.37 10.13
CA LYS A 19 18.82 -9.01 9.99
C LYS A 19 17.43 -8.96 10.62
N GLN A 20 17.13 -7.85 11.28
CA GLN A 20 15.82 -7.63 11.92
C GLN A 20 14.65 -7.53 10.92
N CYS A 21 14.97 -7.35 9.64
CA CYS A 21 14.02 -7.24 8.54
C CYS A 21 14.56 -7.96 7.30
N ILE A 22 13.73 -8.76 6.64
CA ILE A 22 14.05 -9.47 5.40
C ILE A 22 13.13 -8.99 4.28
N LYS A 23 13.67 -8.80 3.08
CA LYS A 23 12.88 -8.46 1.90
C LYS A 23 12.46 -9.75 1.18
N TYR A 24 11.17 -9.97 1.05
CA TYR A 24 10.59 -11.12 0.36
C TYR A 24 9.47 -10.67 -0.57
N LEU A 25 9.56 -11.01 -1.86
CA LEU A 25 8.60 -10.61 -2.90
C LEU A 25 8.25 -9.10 -2.87
N GLY A 26 9.21 -8.23 -2.52
CA GLY A 26 8.97 -6.79 -2.42
C GLY A 26 8.28 -6.31 -1.12
N LEU A 27 7.89 -7.23 -0.24
CA LEU A 27 7.50 -6.93 1.14
C LEU A 27 8.71 -6.97 2.06
N ASN A 28 8.67 -6.15 3.10
CA ASN A 28 9.68 -6.17 4.15
C ASN A 28 9.07 -6.81 5.39
N ILE A 29 9.55 -7.99 5.73
CA ILE A 29 9.03 -8.78 6.83
C ILE A 29 9.93 -8.49 8.04
N ASP A 30 9.37 -7.78 9.01
CA ASP A 30 10.02 -7.51 10.30
C ASP A 30 9.96 -8.78 11.17
N SER A 31 10.95 -9.00 12.04
CA SER A 31 10.96 -10.16 12.95
C SER A 31 9.72 -10.28 13.86
N LYS A 32 9.05 -9.16 14.14
CA LYS A 32 7.81 -9.09 14.93
C LYS A 32 6.54 -9.06 14.08
N LEU A 33 6.65 -9.20 12.75
CA LEU A 33 5.54 -9.12 11.79
C LEU A 33 4.66 -7.87 11.91
N LYS A 34 5.20 -6.75 12.41
CA LYS A 34 4.46 -5.48 12.57
C LYS A 34 4.45 -4.59 11.33
N PHE A 35 5.18 -4.97 10.28
CA PHE A 35 5.30 -4.29 8.97
C PHE A 35 5.57 -2.78 9.06
N THR A 36 6.25 -2.33 10.12
CA THR A 36 6.48 -0.90 10.39
C THR A 36 7.51 -0.30 9.44
N ILE A 37 8.58 -1.07 9.18
CA ILE A 37 9.64 -0.68 8.26
C ILE A 37 9.11 -0.76 6.83
N HIS A 38 8.29 -1.77 6.52
CA HIS A 38 7.61 -1.89 5.24
C HIS A 38 6.77 -0.64 4.95
N ALA A 39 5.85 -0.26 5.84
CA ALA A 39 4.96 0.87 5.64
C ALA A 39 5.71 2.18 5.37
N LYS A 40 6.78 2.45 6.13
CA LYS A 40 7.64 3.62 5.90
C LYS A 40 8.29 3.61 4.51
N GLN A 41 8.87 2.48 4.11
CA GLN A 41 9.52 2.36 2.81
C GLN A 41 8.53 2.46 1.65
N THR A 42 7.37 1.82 1.77
CA THR A 42 6.29 1.87 0.78
C THR A 42 5.73 3.30 0.67
N ALA A 43 5.55 4.01 1.78
CA ALA A 43 5.14 5.41 1.79
C ALA A 43 6.16 6.33 1.09
N VAL A 44 7.46 6.14 1.36
CA VAL A 44 8.53 6.89 0.67
C VAL A 44 8.52 6.59 -0.83
N LYS A 45 8.39 5.32 -1.22
CA LYS A 45 8.31 4.90 -2.63
C LYS A 45 7.11 5.52 -3.34
N ALA A 46 5.93 5.43 -2.73
CA ALA A 46 4.70 6.01 -3.26
C ALA A 46 4.83 7.53 -3.45
N ASN A 47 5.33 8.25 -2.44
CA ASN A 47 5.56 9.70 -2.54
C ASN A 47 6.49 10.07 -3.69
N LYS A 48 7.60 9.36 -3.88
CA LYS A 48 8.55 9.62 -4.98
C LYS A 48 7.88 9.48 -6.35
N VAL A 49 7.09 8.41 -6.54
CA VAL A 49 6.36 8.18 -7.80
C VAL A 49 5.29 9.24 -8.01
N VAL A 50 4.48 9.52 -6.98
CA VAL A 50 3.44 10.55 -7.01
C VAL A 50 4.01 11.92 -7.33
N GLN A 51 5.15 12.29 -6.73
CA GLN A 51 5.84 13.55 -7.00
C GLN A 51 6.21 13.68 -8.49
N LYS A 52 6.81 12.64 -9.07
CA LYS A 52 7.16 12.62 -10.50
C LYS A 52 5.91 12.80 -11.39
N ILE A 53 4.83 12.08 -11.11
CA ILE A 53 3.59 12.19 -11.89
C ILE A 53 2.96 13.58 -11.70
N SER A 54 3.01 14.13 -10.50
CA SER A 54 2.42 15.44 -10.20
C SER A 54 3.16 16.59 -10.88
N HIS A 55 4.46 16.44 -11.18
CA HIS A 55 5.17 17.41 -12.00
C HIS A 55 4.62 17.47 -13.44
N ILE A 56 4.10 16.36 -13.97
CA ILE A 56 3.47 16.30 -15.30
C ILE A 56 2.04 16.88 -15.25
N LEU A 57 1.36 16.79 -14.10
CA LEU A 57 -0.01 17.23 -13.88
C LEU A 57 -0.07 18.35 -12.81
N PRO A 58 0.38 19.58 -13.13
CA PRO A 58 0.41 20.68 -12.18
C PRO A 58 -1.00 21.14 -11.78
N ASN A 59 -1.11 21.75 -10.59
CA ASN A 59 -2.37 22.13 -9.97
C ASN A 59 -3.06 23.36 -10.61
N ILE A 60 -2.41 23.99 -11.58
CA ILE A 60 -2.80 25.28 -12.17
C ILE A 60 -3.67 25.09 -13.41
N ILE A 61 -3.50 23.97 -14.09
CA ILE A 61 -4.18 23.71 -15.36
C ILE A 61 -5.56 23.14 -15.02
N LEU A 62 -6.56 23.53 -15.82
CA LEU A 62 -7.91 22.96 -15.92
C LEU A 62 -7.84 21.47 -16.32
N GLY A 63 -7.12 20.68 -15.54
CA GLY A 63 -6.78 19.30 -15.78
C GLY A 63 -8.04 18.48 -15.56
N ASN A 64 -8.30 17.58 -16.49
CA ASN A 64 -9.43 16.68 -16.39
C ASN A 64 -9.33 15.88 -15.07
N PRO A 65 -10.33 15.96 -14.17
CA PRO A 65 -10.29 15.26 -12.88
C PRO A 65 -10.07 13.74 -13.06
N LYS A 66 -10.54 13.17 -14.17
CA LYS A 66 -10.29 11.76 -14.54
C LYS A 66 -8.81 11.46 -14.72
N LYS A 67 -8.04 12.37 -15.33
CA LYS A 67 -6.58 12.22 -15.51
C LYS A 67 -5.85 12.31 -14.17
N ARG A 68 -6.30 13.19 -13.26
CA ARG A 68 -5.70 13.33 -11.93
C ARG A 68 -5.99 12.14 -11.02
N LYS A 69 -7.10 11.42 -11.22
CA LYS A 69 -7.41 10.17 -10.50
C LYS A 69 -6.31 9.10 -10.67
N LEU A 70 -5.53 9.16 -11.75
CA LEU A 70 -4.33 8.34 -11.93
C LEU A 70 -3.32 8.49 -10.78
N ILE A 71 -3.12 9.71 -10.26
CA ILE A 71 -2.20 9.96 -9.14
C ILE A 71 -2.63 9.18 -7.90
N GLY A 72 -3.92 9.22 -7.58
CA GLY A 72 -4.50 8.45 -6.49
C GLY A 72 -4.38 6.94 -6.72
N ASN A 73 -4.75 6.46 -7.90
CA ASN A 73 -4.71 5.04 -8.25
C ASN A 73 -3.30 4.44 -8.20
N VAL A 74 -2.29 5.19 -8.65
CA VAL A 74 -0.90 4.74 -8.59
C VAL A 74 -0.42 4.68 -7.13
N ALA A 75 -0.76 5.68 -6.33
CA ALA A 75 -0.40 5.68 -4.91
C ALA A 75 -1.05 4.51 -4.16
N THR A 76 -2.36 4.32 -4.32
CA THR A 76 -3.09 3.21 -3.68
C THR A 76 -2.55 1.86 -4.15
N SER A 77 -2.21 1.69 -5.42
CA SER A 77 -1.62 0.44 -5.92
C SER A 77 -0.26 0.12 -5.28
N ILE A 78 0.59 1.13 -5.07
CA ILE A 78 1.89 0.95 -4.40
C ILE A 78 1.68 0.63 -2.92
N LEU A 79 0.81 1.39 -2.23
CA LEU A 79 0.55 1.22 -0.81
C LEU A 79 -0.13 -0.11 -0.49
N LEU A 80 -1.04 -0.57 -1.35
CA LEU A 80 -1.83 -1.79 -1.16
C LEU A 80 -1.14 -3.06 -1.66
N TYR A 81 0.11 -2.95 -2.10
CA TYR A 81 0.89 -4.11 -2.49
C TYR A 81 1.05 -5.07 -1.31
N GLY A 82 0.66 -6.32 -1.51
CA GLY A 82 0.68 -7.35 -0.47
C GLY A 82 -0.26 -7.08 0.71
N ALA A 83 -1.32 -6.29 0.51
CA ALA A 83 -2.34 -6.00 1.54
C ALA A 83 -2.83 -7.23 2.33
N PRO A 84 -3.09 -8.41 1.72
CA PRO A 84 -3.51 -9.59 2.48
C PRO A 84 -2.55 -9.98 3.62
N ASN A 85 -1.26 -9.70 3.46
CA ASN A 85 -0.23 -10.12 4.41
C ASN A 85 -0.09 -9.14 5.59
N TRP A 86 -0.31 -7.86 5.37
CA TRP A 86 -0.08 -6.82 6.39
C TRP A 86 -1.34 -6.15 6.92
N ALA A 87 -2.52 -6.31 6.29
CA ALA A 87 -3.75 -5.59 6.66
C ALA A 87 -4.13 -5.76 8.15
N ASN A 88 -3.95 -6.96 8.72
CA ASN A 88 -4.28 -7.25 10.12
C ASN A 88 -3.15 -6.96 11.11
N SER A 89 -1.91 -6.96 10.64
CA SER A 89 -0.70 -7.02 11.48
C SER A 89 0.09 -5.71 11.50
N MET A 90 -0.22 -4.79 10.58
CA MET A 90 0.47 -3.50 10.48
C MET A 90 0.26 -2.65 11.72
N SER A 91 1.34 -2.02 12.20
CA SER A 91 1.25 -1.12 13.35
C SER A 91 0.40 0.12 13.05
N LYS A 92 -0.19 0.70 14.11
CA LYS A 92 -0.86 2.01 14.06
C LYS A 92 0.03 3.11 13.46
N THR A 93 1.34 3.04 13.70
CA THR A 93 2.31 3.99 13.12
C THR A 93 2.51 3.79 11.62
N GLY A 94 2.55 2.55 11.14
CA GLY A 94 2.63 2.24 9.70
C GLY A 94 1.38 2.68 8.94
N ILE A 95 0.20 2.39 9.51
CA ILE A 95 -1.10 2.86 9.00
C ILE A 95 -1.13 4.39 8.88
N LYS A 96 -0.69 5.10 9.92
CA LYS A 96 -0.59 6.58 9.89
C LYS A 96 0.31 7.08 8.76
N GLU A 97 1.41 6.39 8.45
CA GLU A 97 2.26 6.77 7.31
C GLU A 97 1.54 6.58 5.96
N HIS A 98 0.76 5.52 5.80
CA HIS A 98 -0.06 5.33 4.60
C HIS A 98 -1.12 6.43 4.46
N HIS A 99 -1.81 6.79 5.55
CA HIS A 99 -2.77 7.90 5.57
C HIS A 99 -2.16 9.26 5.20
N LYS A 100 -0.92 9.52 5.61
CA LYS A 100 -0.20 10.74 5.20
C LYS A 100 -0.02 10.81 3.68
N VAL A 101 0.29 9.67 3.05
CA VAL A 101 0.47 9.60 1.59
C VAL A 101 -0.87 9.74 0.88
N THR A 102 -1.90 9.00 1.31
CA THR A 102 -3.22 9.08 0.68
C THR A 102 -3.84 10.48 0.82
N ARG A 103 -3.69 11.14 1.97
CA ARG A 103 -4.12 12.54 2.11
C ARG A 103 -3.42 13.44 1.09
N LYS A 104 -2.08 13.33 0.96
CA LYS A 104 -1.31 14.14 0.00
C LYS A 104 -1.74 13.87 -1.44
N THR A 105 -2.05 12.63 -1.79
CA THR A 105 -2.50 12.28 -3.13
C THR A 105 -3.91 12.79 -3.38
N ASN A 106 -4.81 12.66 -2.41
CA ASN A 106 -6.20 13.07 -2.55
C ASN A 106 -6.30 14.59 -2.73
N LEU A 107 -5.56 15.38 -1.96
CA LEU A 107 -5.46 16.84 -2.15
C LEU A 107 -5.05 17.21 -3.58
N ARG A 108 -4.13 16.45 -4.18
CA ARG A 108 -3.70 16.66 -5.58
C ARG A 108 -4.73 16.22 -6.59
N VAL A 109 -5.48 15.14 -6.31
CA VAL A 109 -6.57 14.66 -7.17
C VAL A 109 -7.67 15.71 -7.29
N ILE A 110 -8.07 16.29 -6.15
CA ILE A 110 -9.14 17.30 -6.07
C ILE A 110 -8.65 18.74 -6.30
N SER A 111 -7.34 18.93 -6.44
CA SER A 111 -6.72 20.25 -6.59
C SER A 111 -6.97 21.22 -5.41
N ALA A 112 -7.21 20.70 -4.20
CA ALA A 112 -7.54 21.52 -3.03
C ALA A 112 -6.31 22.04 -2.28
N TYR A 113 -6.55 23.06 -1.44
CA TYR A 113 -5.55 23.63 -0.56
C TYR A 113 -5.13 22.67 0.56
N SER A 114 -3.93 22.89 1.12
CA SER A 114 -3.39 22.05 2.19
C SER A 114 -4.16 22.12 3.52
N THR A 115 -5.04 23.11 3.69
CA THR A 115 -5.89 23.32 4.87
C THR A 115 -7.12 22.40 4.90
N THR A 116 -7.48 21.78 3.77
CA THR A 116 -8.61 20.85 3.71
C THR A 116 -8.37 19.65 4.65
N SER A 117 -9.40 19.28 5.41
CA SER A 117 -9.35 18.13 6.32
C SER A 117 -9.11 16.84 5.53
N ALA A 118 -8.51 15.83 6.18
CA ALA A 118 -8.23 14.55 5.54
C ALA A 118 -9.53 13.87 5.06
N ASP A 119 -10.56 13.88 5.91
CA ASP A 119 -11.84 13.25 5.64
C ASP A 119 -12.58 13.95 4.50
N ALA A 120 -12.59 15.29 4.46
CA ALA A 120 -13.17 16.03 3.35
C ALA A 120 -12.43 15.76 2.03
N ALA A 121 -11.10 15.71 2.06
CA ALA A 121 -10.31 15.39 0.87
C ALA A 121 -10.62 14.00 0.33
N GLN A 122 -10.90 13.04 1.23
CA GLN A 122 -11.22 11.67 0.91
C GLN A 122 -12.62 11.52 0.28
N VAL A 123 -13.61 12.24 0.82
CA VAL A 123 -14.97 12.29 0.27
C VAL A 123 -14.96 12.92 -1.12
N LEU A 124 -14.29 14.08 -1.29
CA LEU A 124 -14.22 14.79 -2.57
C LEU A 124 -13.44 14.03 -3.65
N SER A 125 -12.51 13.14 -3.29
CA SER A 125 -11.75 12.34 -4.24
C SER A 125 -12.41 11.01 -4.62
N ASP A 126 -13.58 10.68 -4.05
CA ASP A 126 -14.25 9.38 -4.18
C ASP A 126 -13.32 8.19 -3.88
N THR A 127 -12.51 8.29 -2.83
CA THR A 127 -11.58 7.22 -2.44
C THR A 127 -11.83 6.80 -1.00
N PRO A 128 -12.16 5.54 -0.67
CA PRO A 128 -12.25 5.12 0.73
C PRO A 128 -10.91 5.19 1.47
N PRO A 129 -10.90 5.13 2.83
CA PRO A 129 -9.68 5.12 3.61
C PRO A 129 -8.83 3.90 3.28
N ILE A 130 -7.51 4.07 3.35
CA ILE A 130 -6.56 3.01 2.93
C ILE A 130 -6.69 1.72 3.75
N ASP A 131 -7.08 1.84 5.02
CA ASP A 131 -7.26 0.69 5.91
C ASP A 131 -8.43 -0.18 5.46
N LEU A 132 -9.55 0.45 5.08
CA LEU A 132 -10.73 -0.24 4.56
C LEU A 132 -10.44 -0.88 3.20
N MET A 133 -9.68 -0.19 2.34
CA MET A 133 -9.24 -0.77 1.06
C MET A 133 -8.31 -1.98 1.26
N ALA A 134 -7.53 -1.99 2.34
CA ALA A 134 -6.61 -3.09 2.66
C ALA A 134 -7.38 -4.31 3.20
N THR A 135 -8.36 -4.10 4.07
CA THR A 135 -9.24 -5.16 4.56
C THR A 135 -10.05 -5.76 3.42
N GLU A 136 -10.64 -4.93 2.56
CA GLU A 136 -11.38 -5.38 1.37
C GLU A 136 -10.51 -6.25 0.45
N ARG A 137 -9.27 -5.82 0.16
CA ARG A 137 -8.32 -6.60 -0.66
C ARG A 137 -7.93 -7.92 -0.03
N LYS A 138 -7.77 -7.95 1.30
CA LYS A 138 -7.50 -9.18 2.03
C LYS A 138 -8.69 -10.13 1.92
N ASP A 139 -9.88 -9.65 2.16
CA ASP A 139 -11.07 -10.50 2.19
C ASP A 139 -11.38 -11.04 0.79
N MET A 140 -11.21 -10.21 -0.25
CA MET A 140 -11.22 -10.64 -1.66
C MET A 140 -10.16 -11.72 -1.97
N TYR A 141 -8.96 -11.62 -1.40
CA TYR A 141 -7.92 -12.63 -1.57
C TYR A 141 -8.29 -13.95 -0.89
N LEU A 142 -8.83 -13.90 0.33
CA LEU A 142 -9.30 -15.07 1.06
C LEU A 142 -10.48 -15.75 0.35
N LEU A 143 -11.45 -14.97 -0.11
CA LEU A 143 -12.59 -15.46 -0.91
C LEU A 143 -12.12 -16.16 -2.19
N LYS A 144 -11.12 -15.60 -2.88
CA LYS A 144 -10.55 -16.27 -4.07
C LYS A 144 -9.82 -17.56 -3.72
N ALA A 145 -9.19 -17.66 -2.55
CA ALA A 145 -8.54 -18.90 -2.12
C ALA A 145 -9.57 -19.99 -1.80
N THR A 146 -10.71 -19.64 -1.20
CA THR A 146 -11.81 -20.59 -0.93
C THR A 146 -12.59 -20.96 -2.20
N VAL A 147 -13.03 -19.98 -2.99
CA VAL A 147 -13.83 -20.19 -4.21
C VAL A 147 -12.98 -20.78 -5.36
N GLY A 148 -11.68 -20.48 -5.39
CA GLY A 148 -10.70 -21.00 -6.35
C GLY A 148 -10.52 -22.52 -6.30
N THR A 149 -11.01 -23.19 -5.25
CA THR A 149 -10.98 -24.65 -5.12
C THR A 149 -12.22 -25.32 -5.71
N VAL A 150 -13.32 -24.59 -5.96
CA VAL A 150 -14.61 -25.21 -6.34
C VAL A 150 -15.19 -24.74 -7.68
N GLU A 151 -15.06 -23.46 -8.11
CA GLU A 151 -15.96 -22.94 -9.19
C GLU A 151 -15.34 -22.08 -10.32
N THR A 152 -14.07 -21.65 -10.26
CA THR A 152 -13.68 -20.40 -10.94
C THR A 152 -13.14 -20.48 -12.39
N ARG A 153 -13.62 -21.40 -13.23
CA ARG A 153 -13.44 -21.27 -14.70
C ARG A 153 -14.69 -21.46 -15.56
N ARG A 154 -15.73 -22.13 -15.06
CA ARG A 154 -16.94 -22.44 -15.85
C ARG A 154 -18.00 -21.34 -15.75
N GLU A 155 -18.25 -20.78 -14.57
CA GLU A 155 -19.39 -19.87 -14.36
C GLU A 155 -19.15 -18.42 -14.83
N ILE A 156 -17.90 -17.93 -14.85
CA ILE A 156 -17.61 -16.54 -15.23
C ILE A 156 -17.73 -16.31 -16.75
N LYS A 157 -17.68 -17.36 -17.59
CA LYS A 157 -17.90 -17.24 -19.04
C LYS A 157 -19.37 -17.42 -19.46
N GLU A 158 -20.17 -18.17 -18.73
CA GLU A 158 -21.57 -18.43 -19.08
C GLU A 158 -22.53 -17.30 -18.70
N LYS A 159 -22.13 -16.39 -17.80
CA LYS A 159 -22.98 -15.28 -17.34
C LYS A 159 -22.69 -13.94 -18.04
N THR A 160 -21.87 -13.94 -19.09
CA THR A 160 -21.52 -12.72 -19.86
C THR A 160 -21.77 -12.88 -21.37
N MET A 161 -22.53 -13.90 -21.77
CA MET A 161 -23.35 -13.90 -23.00
C MET A 161 -24.82 -13.96 -22.60
#